data_AF-A0A2P5HK95-F1
#
_entry.id   AF-A0A2P5HK95-F1
#
_cell.length_a   1.000
_cell.length_b   1.000
_cell.length_c   1.000
_cell.angle_alpha   90.00
_cell.angle_beta   90.00
_cell.angle_gamma   90.00
#
_symmetry.space_group_name_H-M   'P 1'
#
loop_
_entity.id
_entity.type
_entity.pdbx_description
1 polymer ?
#
loop_
_entity_poly.entity_id
_entity_poly.type
_entity_poly.pdbx_seq_one_letter_code
_entity_poly.pdbx_strand_id
1 'polypeptide(L)'
;MKFSIGLASVLASVACAASSNSALRSRSHAPTEQSSKLQLIPIPNADRKQFGVGRNIAPIKSLDLAWKTPDEASLVSVKLLMQHPSVILEDIDDITAVDCMGQSQVAITFSDKEAFDEALADWTGLHDSFVMITNHKGDCDSELERSFFVADTDTLASFESNLTIIAKAEKSDVYSTADSTEISFNSVATATSPVDKRGISLNKEGLTIAYDWALPEDQTIVETSSVKVQLNQAEVNNSVTYAGHLKWDVLKGVTDFTIDLDKSMYHHANVTIEIDGTYDQSWSWSPVGLSYAMIQIPGILNLGPAASVTLGGEVKAMAGGAVTVDFVSQMPNGTIHLDMINWGQSTSYGWAEEKHVTYNTTETAQLKLRPFVDFTVEFACDLFDGLIDLSTGVTAEPSFPFVTTTTLTQYHNATGGIAYPNSTETCDNGLSEEIDFVFTVTAFATQFLTVTLYEYKAELYKSCLLSWLDF
;
A
#
# COMPACT_ATOMS: atom_id res chain seq x y z
N MET A 1 1.51 21.19 -26.55
CA MET A 1 0.05 21.35 -26.46
C MET A 1 -0.41 20.48 -25.29
N LYS A 2 -0.79 21.10 -24.17
CA LYS A 2 -1.15 20.42 -22.92
C LYS A 2 -2.61 19.99 -23.01
N PHE A 3 -2.90 18.69 -23.05
CA PHE A 3 -4.25 18.18 -22.83
C PHE A 3 -4.47 18.03 -21.33
N SER A 4 -5.15 19.00 -20.74
CA SER A 4 -5.71 18.93 -19.40
C SER A 4 -7.10 18.32 -19.53
N ILE A 5 -7.20 17.00 -19.51
CA ILE A 5 -8.48 16.31 -19.29
C ILE A 5 -8.53 16.04 -17.79
N GLY A 6 -9.37 16.80 -17.08
CA GLY A 6 -9.57 16.66 -15.64
C GLY A 6 -10.12 15.27 -15.32
N LEU A 7 -9.36 14.50 -14.54
CA LEU A 7 -9.74 13.17 -14.05
C LEU A 7 -10.76 13.21 -12.90
N ALA A 8 -11.17 14.40 -12.46
CA ALA A 8 -12.20 14.58 -11.43
C ALA A 8 -13.54 13.91 -11.78
N SER A 9 -13.78 13.57 -13.06
CA SER A 9 -14.99 12.86 -13.49
C SER A 9 -14.91 11.33 -13.42
N VAL A 10 -13.73 10.72 -13.23
CA VAL A 10 -13.61 9.24 -13.24
C VAL A 10 -13.92 8.65 -11.86
N LEU A 11 -13.57 9.35 -10.78
CA LEU A 11 -13.90 8.91 -9.41
C LEU A 11 -15.38 9.16 -9.04
N ALA A 12 -16.07 10.06 -9.75
CA ALA A 12 -17.48 10.36 -9.51
C ALA A 12 -18.47 9.40 -10.22
N SER A 13 -18.01 8.48 -11.06
CA SER A 13 -18.88 7.63 -11.92
C SER A 13 -18.80 6.12 -11.65
N VAL A 14 -18.25 5.67 -10.53
CA VAL A 14 -18.16 4.21 -10.24
C VAL A 14 -19.48 3.63 -9.67
N ALA A 15 -20.50 4.45 -9.42
CA ALA A 15 -21.86 3.96 -9.23
C ALA A 15 -22.51 3.64 -10.60
N CYS A 16 -22.61 2.35 -10.94
CA CYS A 16 -23.28 1.75 -12.10
C CYS A 16 -22.45 1.59 -13.39
N ALA A 17 -21.68 0.49 -13.49
CA ALA A 17 -21.61 -0.27 -14.74
C ALA A 17 -21.28 -1.75 -14.45
N ALA A 18 -22.14 -2.63 -14.95
CA ALA A 18 -22.03 -4.07 -14.86
C ALA A 18 -20.81 -4.61 -15.62
N SER A 19 -20.39 -5.79 -15.17
CA SER A 19 -19.32 -6.63 -15.65
C SER A 19 -19.24 -6.75 -17.19
N SER A 20 -18.06 -6.45 -17.72
CA SER A 20 -17.63 -7.06 -18.98
C SER A 20 -16.14 -7.41 -18.90
N ASN A 21 -15.88 -8.69 -19.18
CA ASN A 21 -14.58 -9.34 -19.11
C ASN A 21 -13.56 -8.67 -20.01
N SER A 22 -12.37 -8.40 -19.48
CA SER A 22 -11.13 -8.32 -20.24
C SER A 22 -10.01 -8.86 -19.35
N ALA A 23 -9.37 -9.91 -19.84
CA ALA A 23 -8.38 -10.70 -19.13
C ALA A 23 -7.13 -9.87 -18.82
N LEU A 24 -6.98 -9.47 -17.57
CA LEU A 24 -5.70 -9.09 -16.97
C LEU A 24 -5.18 -10.31 -16.20
N ARG A 25 -3.88 -10.56 -16.38
CA ARG A 25 -3.10 -11.69 -15.85
C ARG A 25 -3.60 -12.13 -14.48
N SER A 26 -4.08 -13.37 -14.41
CA SER A 26 -4.37 -14.07 -13.16
C SER A 26 -3.08 -14.16 -12.34
N ARG A 27 -2.88 -13.22 -11.40
CA ARG A 27 -1.94 -13.39 -10.30
C ARG A 27 -2.51 -14.52 -9.44
N SER A 28 -1.92 -15.70 -9.56
CA SER A 28 -2.08 -16.79 -8.60
C SER A 28 -1.78 -16.24 -7.21
N HIS A 29 -2.83 -15.89 -6.47
CA HIS A 29 -2.71 -15.59 -5.05
C HIS A 29 -2.25 -16.86 -4.36
N ALA A 30 -0.99 -16.89 -3.92
CA ALA A 30 -0.58 -17.80 -2.86
C ALA A 30 -1.54 -17.59 -1.67
N PRO A 31 -1.86 -18.62 -0.87
CA PRO A 31 -2.77 -18.50 0.25
C PRO A 31 -2.22 -17.46 1.22
N THR A 32 -2.86 -16.30 1.28
CA THR A 32 -2.52 -15.23 2.21
C THR A 32 -2.82 -15.74 3.62
N GLU A 33 -1.78 -15.91 4.44
CA GLU A 33 -1.93 -16.09 5.88
C GLU A 33 -2.80 -14.91 6.38
N GLN A 34 -3.94 -15.20 7.00
CA GLN A 34 -4.89 -14.16 7.42
C GLN A 34 -4.19 -13.24 8.43
N SER A 35 -3.92 -12.01 8.00
CA SER A 35 -3.17 -11.06 8.80
C SER A 35 -3.86 -10.78 10.13
N SER A 36 -3.11 -10.83 11.22
CA SER A 36 -3.61 -10.49 12.56
C SER A 36 -3.99 -9.02 12.58
N LYS A 37 -5.23 -8.66 12.89
CA LYS A 37 -5.66 -7.25 12.99
C LYS A 37 -5.01 -6.57 14.19
N LEU A 38 -4.40 -5.40 13.98
CA LEU A 38 -3.91 -4.55 15.07
C LEU A 38 -5.06 -3.63 15.46
N GLN A 39 -5.77 -4.01 16.52
CA GLN A 39 -6.84 -3.19 17.07
C GLN A 39 -6.24 -2.01 17.81
N LEU A 40 -6.63 -0.80 17.40
CA LEU A 40 -6.24 0.40 18.11
C LEU A 40 -7.16 0.66 19.30
N ILE A 41 -6.60 1.22 20.36
CA ILE A 41 -7.27 1.62 21.59
C ILE A 41 -7.64 3.10 21.49
N PRO A 42 -8.92 3.48 21.64
CA PRO A 42 -9.33 4.87 21.70
C PRO A 42 -8.61 5.63 22.83
N ILE A 43 -8.17 6.86 22.55
CA ILE A 43 -7.60 7.75 23.57
C ILE A 43 -8.71 8.69 24.06
N PRO A 44 -9.17 8.55 25.31
CA PRO A 44 -10.12 9.50 25.88
C PRO A 44 -9.42 10.85 26.10
N ASN A 45 -10.19 11.93 26.05
CA ASN A 45 -9.76 13.30 26.31
C ASN A 45 -8.63 13.79 25.39
N ALA A 46 -8.54 13.28 24.16
CA ALA A 46 -7.52 13.70 23.20
C ALA A 46 -7.66 15.21 22.84
N ASP A 47 -8.89 15.72 22.85
CA ASP A 47 -9.23 17.10 22.44
C ASP A 47 -9.25 18.11 23.61
N ARG A 48 -8.90 17.69 24.84
CA ARG A 48 -9.03 18.51 26.07
C ARG A 48 -8.16 19.79 26.09
N LYS A 49 -7.33 20.01 25.05
CA LYS A 49 -6.51 21.22 24.90
C LYS A 49 -7.18 22.33 24.09
N GLN A 50 -8.24 22.07 23.31
CA GLN A 50 -8.88 23.11 22.49
C GLN A 50 -10.00 23.88 23.19
N PHE A 51 -10.70 23.26 24.14
CA PHE A 51 -11.78 23.91 24.87
C PHE A 51 -11.35 24.09 26.33
N GLY A 52 -11.47 25.32 26.84
CA GLY A 52 -10.95 25.72 28.15
C GLY A 52 -11.53 24.93 29.33
N VAL A 53 -11.17 25.37 30.54
CA VAL A 53 -11.60 24.80 31.84
C VAL A 53 -13.13 24.56 31.86
N GLY A 54 -13.58 23.34 31.59
CA GLY A 54 -15.00 22.98 31.45
C GLY A 54 -15.20 21.45 31.43
N ARG A 55 -16.43 20.98 31.63
CA ARG A 55 -16.77 19.55 31.82
C ARG A 55 -16.95 18.75 30.52
N ASN A 56 -16.68 19.35 29.35
CA ASN A 56 -16.89 18.77 28.00
C ASN A 56 -18.34 18.31 27.71
N ILE A 57 -19.33 18.93 28.39
CA ILE A 57 -20.74 18.54 28.32
C ILE A 57 -21.45 19.11 27.08
N ALA A 58 -21.09 20.33 26.69
CA ALA A 58 -21.72 21.04 25.58
C ALA A 58 -21.42 20.36 24.22
N PRO A 59 -22.45 20.01 23.41
CA PRO A 59 -22.23 19.41 22.10
C PRO A 59 -21.55 20.36 21.12
N ILE A 60 -20.61 19.85 20.32
CA ILE A 60 -19.83 20.59 19.31
C ILE A 60 -19.83 19.87 17.97
N LYS A 61 -19.62 20.60 16.88
CA LYS A 61 -19.57 20.01 15.53
C LYS A 61 -18.18 19.55 15.09
N SER A 62 -17.12 20.13 15.64
CA SER A 62 -15.74 19.79 15.28
C SER A 62 -15.18 18.88 16.35
N LEU A 63 -14.80 17.66 16.00
CA LEU A 63 -14.25 16.66 16.92
C LEU A 63 -12.86 16.24 16.46
N ASP A 64 -11.93 16.06 17.40
CA ASP A 64 -10.66 15.38 17.16
C ASP A 64 -10.61 14.07 17.96
N LEU A 65 -10.84 12.96 17.25
CA LEU A 65 -10.80 11.62 17.84
C LEU A 65 -9.41 11.02 17.62
N ALA A 66 -8.87 10.39 18.66
CA ALA A 66 -7.56 9.75 18.59
C ALA A 66 -7.58 8.29 19.02
N TRP A 67 -6.67 7.51 18.44
CA TRP A 67 -6.43 6.10 18.77
C TRP A 67 -4.94 5.81 18.88
N LYS A 68 -4.60 4.82 19.72
CA LYS A 68 -3.23 4.34 19.92
C LYS A 68 -3.10 2.84 19.81
N THR A 69 -1.89 2.36 19.59
CA THR A 69 -1.60 0.93 19.71
C THR A 69 -1.57 0.47 21.17
N PRO A 70 -1.71 -0.85 21.44
CA PRO A 70 -1.63 -1.40 22.79
C PRO A 70 -0.34 -1.09 23.57
N ASP A 71 0.74 -0.78 22.85
CA ASP A 71 2.04 -0.38 23.39
C ASP A 71 2.24 1.16 23.46
N GLU A 72 1.15 1.93 23.29
CA GLU A 72 1.15 3.41 23.33
C GLU A 72 1.99 4.07 22.24
N ALA A 73 2.38 3.34 21.19
CA ALA A 73 3.39 3.76 20.22
C ALA A 73 2.85 4.47 18.96
N SER A 74 1.55 4.41 18.70
CA SER A 74 0.94 5.02 17.50
C SER A 74 -0.12 6.02 17.88
N LEU A 75 -0.30 7.05 17.05
CA LEU A 75 -1.44 7.95 17.14
C LEU A 75 -2.07 8.06 15.76
N VAL A 76 -3.32 7.64 15.62
CA VAL A 76 -4.14 8.02 14.46
C VAL A 76 -5.14 9.06 14.93
N SER A 77 -5.12 10.23 14.28
CA SER A 77 -6.11 11.29 14.51
C SER A 77 -7.13 11.27 13.39
N VAL A 78 -8.40 11.29 13.78
CA VAL A 78 -9.56 11.40 12.91
C VAL A 78 -10.29 12.66 13.34
N LYS A 79 -10.23 13.68 12.49
CA LYS A 79 -11.01 14.91 12.67
C LYS A 79 -12.33 14.76 11.95
N LEU A 80 -13.40 15.02 12.68
CA LEU A 80 -14.76 14.96 12.16
C LEU A 80 -15.38 16.34 12.21
N LEU A 81 -15.97 16.77 11.10
CA LEU A 81 -16.97 17.83 11.10
C LEU A 81 -18.32 17.15 11.03
N MET A 82 -19.12 17.27 12.07
CA MET A 82 -20.38 16.56 12.25
C MET A 82 -21.56 17.33 11.66
N GLN A 83 -22.50 16.61 11.04
CA GLN A 83 -23.74 17.17 10.51
C GLN A 83 -24.60 17.77 11.64
N HIS A 84 -24.64 17.07 12.78
CA HIS A 84 -25.30 17.50 14.00
C HIS A 84 -24.28 17.85 15.08
N PRO A 85 -24.60 18.72 16.06
CA PRO A 85 -23.77 18.88 17.26
C PRO A 85 -23.55 17.52 17.95
N SER A 86 -22.38 17.30 18.51
CA SER A 86 -21.98 15.99 19.03
C SER A 86 -21.30 16.10 20.38
N VAL A 87 -21.52 15.10 21.23
CA VAL A 87 -20.90 14.98 22.55
C VAL A 87 -20.17 13.66 22.67
N ILE A 88 -18.93 13.71 23.15
CA ILE A 88 -18.12 12.52 23.43
C ILE A 88 -18.30 12.18 24.91
N LEU A 89 -19.07 11.13 25.20
CA LEU A 89 -19.46 10.79 26.57
C LEU A 89 -18.27 10.35 27.43
N GLU A 90 -17.24 9.72 26.83
CA GLU A 90 -16.02 9.31 27.55
C GLU A 90 -15.11 10.47 27.96
N ASP A 91 -15.38 11.68 27.43
CA ASP A 91 -14.62 12.91 27.73
C ASP A 91 -15.28 13.75 28.83
N ILE A 92 -16.44 13.31 29.34
CA ILE A 92 -17.14 13.93 30.47
C ILE A 92 -16.81 13.14 31.74
N ASP A 93 -15.88 13.69 32.55
CA ASP A 93 -15.40 13.04 33.79
C ASP A 93 -16.54 12.72 34.79
N ASP A 94 -17.65 13.46 34.73
CA ASP A 94 -18.78 13.30 35.64
C ASP A 94 -19.72 12.14 35.25
N ILE A 95 -19.57 11.51 34.07
CA ILE A 95 -20.34 10.33 33.67
C ILE A 95 -19.76 9.08 34.33
N THR A 96 -20.63 8.29 34.97
CA THR A 96 -20.26 7.05 35.69
C THR A 96 -20.65 5.77 34.96
N ALA A 97 -21.68 5.84 34.12
CA ALA A 97 -22.16 4.71 33.34
C ALA A 97 -22.87 5.20 32.07
N VAL A 98 -22.67 4.48 30.97
CA VAL A 98 -23.40 4.62 29.72
C VAL A 98 -23.95 3.24 29.36
N ASP A 99 -25.26 3.03 29.48
CA ASP A 99 -25.90 1.75 29.20
C ASP A 99 -26.69 1.81 27.89
N CYS A 100 -26.41 0.91 26.96
CA CYS A 100 -27.14 0.84 25.68
C CYS A 100 -28.20 -0.25 25.72
N MET A 101 -29.47 0.15 25.68
CA MET A 101 -30.59 -0.80 25.60
C MET A 101 -30.87 -1.14 24.13
N GLY A 102 -30.06 -2.05 23.59
CA GLY A 102 -30.07 -2.41 22.18
C GLY A 102 -29.45 -1.31 21.31
N GLN A 103 -30.00 -1.08 20.11
CA GLN A 103 -29.50 -0.07 19.16
C GLN A 103 -30.39 1.19 19.07
N SER A 104 -31.26 1.41 20.07
CA SER A 104 -32.33 2.44 19.99
C SER A 104 -32.42 3.36 21.21
N GLN A 105 -31.63 3.11 22.26
CA GLN A 105 -31.67 3.88 23.50
C GLN A 105 -30.31 3.89 24.18
N VAL A 106 -29.94 5.05 24.72
CA VAL A 106 -28.71 5.27 25.49
C VAL A 106 -29.10 5.89 26.82
N ALA A 107 -28.71 5.26 27.92
CA ALA A 107 -28.89 5.77 29.28
C ALA A 107 -27.56 6.26 29.84
N ILE A 108 -27.52 7.49 30.34
CA ILE A 108 -26.30 8.19 30.74
C ILE A 108 -26.45 8.61 32.20
N THR A 109 -25.60 8.08 33.08
CA THR A 109 -25.69 8.32 34.53
C THR A 109 -24.54 9.19 35.01
N PHE A 110 -24.87 10.31 35.66
CA PHE A 110 -23.91 11.28 36.18
C PHE A 110 -23.61 11.04 37.67
N SER A 111 -22.38 11.35 38.09
CA SER A 111 -21.96 11.36 39.50
C SER A 111 -22.28 12.67 40.20
N ASP A 112 -22.47 13.76 39.44
CA ASP A 112 -22.63 15.11 39.95
C ASP A 112 -23.92 15.76 39.45
N LYS A 113 -24.63 16.44 40.35
CA LYS A 113 -25.91 17.07 40.02
C LYS A 113 -25.73 18.28 39.11
N GLU A 114 -24.66 19.06 39.30
CA GLU A 114 -24.44 20.24 38.46
C GLU A 114 -24.12 19.83 37.01
N ALA A 115 -23.29 18.79 36.82
CA ALA A 115 -23.05 18.20 35.49
C ALA A 115 -24.34 17.68 34.84
N PHE A 116 -25.18 16.96 35.60
CA PHE A 116 -26.47 16.48 35.10
C PHE A 116 -27.38 17.63 34.65
N ASP A 117 -27.51 18.67 35.49
CA ASP A 117 -28.35 19.83 35.19
C ASP A 117 -27.79 20.63 33.98
N GLU A 118 -26.46 20.75 33.86
CA GLU A 118 -25.77 21.36 32.71
C GLU A 118 -26.03 20.56 31.42
N ALA A 119 -25.85 19.24 31.45
CA ALA A 119 -26.08 18.38 30.30
C ALA A 119 -27.53 18.43 29.83
N LEU A 120 -28.48 18.37 30.76
CA LEU A 120 -29.90 18.47 30.42
C LEU A 120 -30.22 19.81 29.77
N ALA A 121 -29.68 20.92 30.32
CA ALA A 121 -29.90 22.25 29.78
C ALA A 121 -29.28 22.42 28.38
N ASP A 122 -28.02 22.04 28.21
CA ASP A 122 -27.29 22.19 26.95
C ASP A 122 -27.87 21.30 25.85
N TRP A 123 -28.19 20.04 26.16
CA TRP A 123 -28.68 19.09 25.17
C TRP A 123 -30.11 19.45 24.75
N THR A 124 -31.03 19.69 25.69
CA THR A 124 -32.41 20.08 25.32
C THR A 124 -32.48 21.46 24.62
N GLY A 125 -31.50 22.33 24.85
CA GLY A 125 -31.38 23.63 24.22
C GLY A 125 -31.01 23.62 22.74
N LEU A 126 -30.57 22.49 22.18
CA LEU A 126 -30.19 22.40 20.75
C LEU A 126 -31.39 22.49 19.80
N HIS A 127 -32.59 22.10 20.25
CA HIS A 127 -33.83 22.09 19.45
C HIS A 127 -33.73 21.34 18.09
N ASP A 128 -32.87 20.32 18.01
CA ASP A 128 -32.60 19.50 16.82
C ASP A 128 -32.01 18.14 17.24
N SER A 129 -31.66 17.27 16.31
CA SER A 129 -30.90 16.05 16.62
C SER A 129 -29.44 16.36 16.99
N PHE A 130 -28.85 15.50 17.82
CA PHE A 130 -27.43 15.55 18.20
C PHE A 130 -26.84 14.13 18.22
N VAL A 131 -25.51 14.02 18.16
CA VAL A 131 -24.81 12.73 18.18
C VAL A 131 -24.14 12.49 19.52
N MET A 132 -24.37 11.34 20.12
CA MET A 132 -23.62 10.85 21.28
C MET A 132 -22.58 9.83 20.81
N ILE A 133 -21.34 10.01 21.26
CA ILE A 133 -20.22 9.13 20.94
C ILE A 133 -19.74 8.47 22.22
N THR A 134 -19.61 7.15 22.22
CA THR A 134 -19.21 6.38 23.40
C THR A 134 -18.32 5.20 23.02
N ASN A 135 -17.33 4.90 23.85
CA ASN A 135 -16.60 3.64 23.89
C ASN A 135 -16.85 2.98 25.26
N HIS A 136 -17.93 2.21 25.39
CA HIS A 136 -18.32 1.64 26.68
C HIS A 136 -17.89 0.18 26.85
N LYS A 137 -16.65 -0.14 26.44
CA LYS A 137 -15.97 -1.43 26.74
C LYS A 137 -16.78 -2.69 26.47
N GLY A 138 -17.66 -2.72 25.47
CA GLY A 138 -18.45 -3.91 25.16
C GLY A 138 -19.98 -3.78 25.31
N ASP A 139 -20.48 -2.76 26.02
CA ASP A 139 -21.92 -2.69 26.32
C ASP A 139 -22.76 -2.07 25.18
N CYS A 140 -22.21 -1.02 24.55
CA CYS A 140 -22.80 -0.34 23.40
C CYS A 140 -22.18 -0.79 22.05
N ASP A 141 -20.96 -1.34 22.12
CA ASP A 141 -19.99 -1.43 21.04
C ASP A 141 -19.04 -2.61 21.30
N SER A 142 -18.19 -2.96 20.33
CA SER A 142 -17.02 -3.79 20.62
C SER A 142 -16.08 -3.08 21.60
N GLU A 143 -15.30 -3.79 22.43
CA GLU A 143 -14.50 -3.22 23.54
C GLU A 143 -13.57 -2.03 23.18
N LEU A 144 -13.16 -1.91 21.92
CA LEU A 144 -12.23 -0.88 21.43
C LEU A 144 -12.84 0.02 20.33
N GLU A 145 -14.16 0.00 20.19
CA GLU A 145 -14.91 0.74 19.17
C GLU A 145 -15.66 1.91 19.79
N ARG A 146 -15.62 3.07 19.12
CA ARG A 146 -16.51 4.19 19.45
C ARG A 146 -17.76 4.07 18.59
N SER A 147 -18.94 3.91 19.19
CA SER A 147 -20.20 4.01 18.46
C SER A 147 -20.75 5.43 18.43
N PHE A 148 -21.53 5.69 17.39
CA PHE A 148 -22.22 6.94 17.15
C PHE A 148 -23.72 6.68 17.29
N PHE A 149 -24.40 7.49 18.09
CA PHE A 149 -25.85 7.39 18.32
C PHE A 149 -26.50 8.74 18.03
N VAL A 150 -27.43 8.77 17.07
CA VAL A 150 -28.18 10.00 16.74
C VAL A 150 -29.44 10.03 17.59
N ALA A 151 -29.63 11.08 18.37
CA ALA A 151 -30.79 11.29 19.23
C ALA A 151 -31.47 12.62 18.92
N ASP A 152 -32.80 12.62 18.90
CA ASP A 152 -33.59 13.85 18.89
C ASP A 152 -33.70 14.42 20.31
N THR A 153 -33.52 15.73 20.46
CA THR A 153 -33.61 16.39 21.78
C THR A 153 -34.96 16.22 22.47
N ASP A 154 -36.03 16.08 21.69
CA ASP A 154 -37.39 15.87 22.21
C ASP A 154 -37.61 14.47 22.81
N THR A 155 -36.63 13.57 22.65
CA THR A 155 -36.70 12.20 23.19
C THR A 155 -36.00 12.04 24.54
N LEU A 156 -35.33 13.09 25.02
CA LEU A 156 -34.60 13.06 26.28
C LEU A 156 -35.56 12.95 27.46
N ALA A 157 -35.39 11.89 28.25
CA ALA A 157 -36.08 11.67 29.51
C ALA A 157 -35.09 11.77 30.66
N SER A 158 -35.31 12.71 31.58
CA SER A 158 -34.45 12.98 32.73
C SER A 158 -35.00 12.34 34.01
N PHE A 159 -34.14 11.66 34.76
CA PHE A 159 -34.46 11.02 36.05
C PHE A 159 -33.58 11.60 37.15
N GLU A 160 -34.05 12.66 37.82
CA GLU A 160 -33.29 13.35 38.85
C GLU A 160 -32.95 12.48 40.08
N SER A 161 -33.76 11.45 40.37
CA SER A 161 -33.56 10.58 41.54
C SER A 161 -32.25 9.78 41.52
N ASN A 162 -31.73 9.51 40.32
CA ASN A 162 -30.49 8.77 40.09
C ASN A 162 -29.56 9.49 39.10
N LEU A 163 -29.83 10.75 38.78
CA LEU A 163 -29.03 11.58 37.87
C LEU A 163 -28.81 10.92 36.50
N THR A 164 -29.85 10.30 35.94
CA THR A 164 -29.79 9.60 34.65
C THR A 164 -30.56 10.35 33.57
N ILE A 165 -29.94 10.55 32.40
CA ILE A 165 -30.62 11.00 31.17
C ILE A 165 -30.76 9.79 30.24
N ILE A 166 -31.97 9.51 29.77
CA ILE A 166 -32.23 8.48 28.76
C ILE A 166 -32.61 9.15 27.45
N ALA A 167 -31.86 8.87 26.40
CA ALA A 167 -32.15 9.32 25.05
C ALA A 167 -32.69 8.16 24.21
N LYS A 168 -33.71 8.41 23.36
CA LYS A 168 -33.99 7.50 22.25
C LYS A 168 -33.03 7.84 21.13
N ALA A 169 -32.14 6.93 20.82
CA ALA A 169 -31.03 7.19 19.93
C ALA A 169 -30.77 5.99 19.03
N GLU A 170 -30.70 6.22 17.72
CA GLU A 170 -30.42 5.16 16.76
C GLU A 170 -28.91 5.06 16.53
N LYS A 171 -28.39 3.82 16.58
CA LYS A 171 -26.99 3.56 16.23
C LYS A 171 -26.75 3.94 14.77
N SER A 172 -25.70 4.69 14.53
CA SER A 172 -25.32 5.24 13.24
C SER A 172 -23.81 5.07 13.00
N ASP A 173 -23.33 5.53 11.85
CA ASP A 173 -21.93 5.42 11.45
C ASP A 173 -21.32 6.80 11.12
N VAL A 174 -20.00 6.85 10.98
CA VAL A 174 -19.31 8.12 10.69
C VAL A 174 -19.69 8.67 9.32
N TYR A 175 -19.89 7.79 8.34
CA TYR A 175 -20.25 8.18 6.97
C TYR A 175 -21.58 8.96 6.91
N SER A 176 -22.56 8.55 7.72
CA SER A 176 -23.89 9.15 7.78
C SER A 176 -24.01 10.32 8.74
N THR A 177 -23.08 10.49 9.69
CA THR A 177 -23.15 11.54 10.72
C THR A 177 -22.14 12.67 10.51
N ALA A 178 -21.08 12.46 9.73
CA ALA A 178 -20.08 13.49 9.42
C ALA A 178 -20.38 14.21 8.09
N ASP A 179 -20.18 15.52 8.06
CA ASP A 179 -20.05 16.32 6.84
C ASP A 179 -18.67 16.14 6.20
N SER A 180 -17.63 15.96 7.02
CA SER A 180 -16.28 15.67 6.56
C SER A 180 -15.48 14.84 7.57
N THR A 181 -14.58 14.00 7.04
CA THR A 181 -13.65 13.17 7.81
C THR A 181 -12.24 13.42 7.29
N GLU A 182 -11.34 13.84 8.16
CA GLU A 182 -9.93 14.03 7.86
C GLU A 182 -9.09 13.08 8.72
N ILE A 183 -8.27 12.26 8.08
CA ILE A 183 -7.44 11.26 8.72
C ILE A 183 -5.97 11.55 8.41
N SER A 184 -5.18 11.66 9.46
CA SER A 184 -3.73 11.74 9.35
C SER A 184 -3.11 10.53 10.03
N PHE A 185 -2.25 9.81 9.30
CA PHE A 185 -1.42 8.73 9.84
C PHE A 185 0.06 9.13 9.89
N ASN A 186 0.30 10.45 9.92
CA ASN A 186 1.62 11.07 10.08
C ASN A 186 1.98 11.12 11.56
N SER A 187 3.15 10.62 11.93
CA SER A 187 3.69 10.59 13.31
C SER A 187 2.96 9.64 14.28
N VAL A 188 3.28 8.36 14.10
CA VAL A 188 3.14 7.32 15.11
C VAL A 188 4.18 7.57 16.22
N ALA A 189 3.75 8.12 17.37
CA ALA A 189 4.67 8.45 18.47
C ALA A 189 5.03 7.22 19.32
N THR A 190 6.20 6.60 19.12
CA THR A 190 6.65 5.46 19.94
C THR A 190 6.95 5.82 21.39
N ALA A 191 6.44 5.02 22.33
CA ALA A 191 7.27 4.48 23.40
C ALA A 191 8.04 3.27 22.84
N THR A 192 9.35 3.22 23.11
CA THR A 192 10.25 2.14 22.72
C THR A 192 9.77 0.78 23.25
N SER A 193 9.33 -0.11 22.37
CA SER A 193 9.26 -1.55 22.66
C SER A 193 9.42 -2.41 21.40
N PRO A 194 10.02 -3.61 21.53
CA PRO A 194 10.44 -4.41 20.40
C PRO A 194 9.26 -5.24 19.88
N VAL A 195 8.69 -4.84 18.73
CA VAL A 195 7.81 -5.73 17.97
C VAL A 195 8.69 -6.73 17.21
N ASP A 196 9.18 -7.72 17.94
CA ASP A 196 10.11 -8.73 17.45
C ASP A 196 9.38 -9.92 16.79
N LYS A 197 8.42 -9.61 15.90
CA LYS A 197 7.80 -10.61 15.01
C LYS A 197 7.58 -10.00 13.63
N ARG A 198 8.61 -10.14 12.77
CA ARG A 198 8.64 -9.81 11.33
C ARG A 198 8.76 -8.32 10.98
N GLY A 199 9.83 -7.65 11.42
CA GLY A 199 10.38 -6.46 10.74
C GLY A 199 9.52 -5.20 10.69
N ILE A 200 8.36 -5.16 11.33
CA ILE A 200 7.56 -3.94 11.44
C ILE A 200 8.14 -3.10 12.57
N SER A 201 8.48 -1.85 12.28
CA SER A 201 8.73 -0.85 13.33
C SER A 201 7.86 0.35 13.10
N LEU A 202 7.30 0.88 14.17
CA LEU A 202 6.50 2.08 14.20
C LEU A 202 7.43 3.17 14.75
N ASN A 203 7.52 4.35 14.14
CA ASN A 203 8.31 5.46 14.69
C ASN A 203 7.75 6.82 14.25
N LYS A 204 8.36 7.90 14.72
CA LYS A 204 7.97 9.29 14.39
C LYS A 204 7.96 9.60 12.89
N GLU A 205 8.72 8.85 12.08
CA GLU A 205 8.85 8.98 10.63
C GLU A 205 7.76 8.18 9.89
N GLY A 206 7.11 7.20 10.52
CA GLY A 206 5.96 6.49 9.96
C GLY A 206 5.85 5.03 10.42
N LEU A 207 5.05 4.27 9.67
CA LEU A 207 5.02 2.81 9.77
C LEU A 207 6.13 2.25 8.90
N THR A 208 7.13 1.57 9.45
CA THR A 208 8.19 0.90 8.69
C THR A 208 7.92 -0.60 8.62
N ILE A 209 8.13 -1.15 7.43
CA ILE A 209 7.99 -2.56 7.12
C ILE A 209 9.31 -3.05 6.53
N ALA A 210 9.95 -4.01 7.18
CA ALA A 210 11.07 -4.74 6.62
C ALA A 210 10.64 -6.12 6.06
N TYR A 211 11.19 -6.47 4.91
CA TYR A 211 11.08 -7.76 4.25
C TYR A 211 12.49 -8.30 4.05
N ASP A 212 12.90 -9.19 4.94
CA ASP A 212 14.18 -9.88 4.88
C ASP A 212 13.92 -11.36 4.62
N TRP A 213 14.43 -11.86 3.51
CA TRP A 213 14.25 -13.23 3.09
C TRP A 213 15.46 -13.72 2.31
N ALA A 214 15.89 -14.95 2.59
CA ALA A 214 16.92 -15.63 1.83
C ALA A 214 16.47 -17.04 1.48
N LEU A 215 16.87 -17.51 0.31
CA LEU A 215 16.62 -18.87 -0.13
C LEU A 215 17.38 -19.85 0.78
N PRO A 216 16.70 -20.81 1.44
CA PRO A 216 17.35 -21.72 2.37
C PRO A 216 18.22 -22.78 1.66
N GLU A 217 17.79 -23.24 0.48
CA GLU A 217 18.48 -24.22 -0.37
C GLU A 217 18.03 -24.07 -1.83
N ASP A 218 18.85 -24.56 -2.77
CA ASP A 218 18.55 -24.55 -4.20
C ASP A 218 17.14 -25.07 -4.48
N GLN A 219 16.38 -24.33 -5.29
CA GLN A 219 14.99 -24.65 -5.59
C GLN A 219 14.73 -24.65 -7.09
N THR A 220 14.15 -25.73 -7.60
CA THR A 220 13.58 -25.73 -8.96
C THR A 220 12.25 -24.98 -8.95
N ILE A 221 12.20 -23.88 -9.71
CA ILE A 221 11.04 -22.98 -9.79
C ILE A 221 10.12 -23.37 -10.95
N VAL A 222 10.71 -23.80 -12.06
CA VAL A 222 10.00 -24.28 -13.24
C VAL A 222 10.68 -25.56 -13.72
N GLU A 223 9.91 -26.60 -14.00
CA GLU A 223 10.40 -27.82 -14.64
C GLU A 223 9.37 -28.31 -15.66
N THR A 224 9.75 -28.27 -16.93
CA THR A 224 8.94 -28.72 -18.07
C THR A 224 9.82 -29.52 -19.02
N SER A 225 9.24 -30.07 -20.08
CA SER A 225 10.03 -30.73 -21.14
C SER A 225 10.95 -29.79 -21.92
N SER A 226 10.74 -28.47 -21.83
CA SER A 226 11.41 -27.48 -22.71
C SER A 226 12.21 -26.43 -21.97
N VAL A 227 11.96 -26.24 -20.67
CA VAL A 227 12.72 -25.35 -19.81
C VAL A 227 12.80 -25.90 -18.40
N LYS A 228 13.93 -25.67 -17.75
CA LYS A 228 14.11 -25.81 -16.31
C LYS A 228 14.72 -24.52 -15.77
N VAL A 229 14.08 -23.94 -14.76
CA VAL A 229 14.56 -22.75 -14.04
C VAL A 229 14.87 -23.16 -12.62
N GLN A 230 16.14 -23.03 -12.24
CA GLN A 230 16.64 -23.33 -10.91
C GLN A 230 17.12 -22.03 -10.26
N LEU A 231 16.60 -21.75 -9.07
CA LEU A 231 17.05 -20.67 -8.21
C LEU A 231 18.09 -21.26 -7.26
N ASN A 232 19.34 -20.89 -7.46
CA ASN A 232 20.47 -21.43 -6.69
C ASN A 232 20.73 -20.59 -5.44
N GLN A 233 20.50 -19.27 -5.55
CA GLN A 233 20.60 -18.34 -4.44
C GLN A 233 19.59 -17.22 -4.65
N ALA A 234 19.00 -16.75 -3.56
CA ALA A 234 18.29 -15.49 -3.57
C ALA A 234 18.34 -14.85 -2.18
N GLU A 235 18.49 -13.53 -2.14
CA GLU A 235 18.46 -12.71 -0.95
C GLU A 235 17.70 -11.43 -1.26
N VAL A 236 16.81 -11.06 -0.36
CA VAL A 236 15.99 -9.86 -0.43
C VAL A 236 16.04 -9.21 0.93
N ASN A 237 16.51 -7.96 0.98
CA ASN A 237 16.43 -7.11 2.16
C ASN A 237 15.81 -5.78 1.73
N ASN A 238 14.51 -5.62 1.99
CA ASN A 238 13.78 -4.40 1.65
C ASN A 238 13.23 -3.76 2.92
N SER A 239 13.19 -2.42 2.95
CA SER A 239 12.43 -1.70 3.95
C SER A 239 11.56 -0.63 3.30
N VAL A 240 10.43 -0.32 3.91
CA VAL A 240 9.54 0.75 3.44
C VAL A 240 8.83 1.40 4.60
N THR A 241 8.89 2.73 4.68
CA THR A 241 8.23 3.57 5.68
C THR A 241 7.09 4.35 5.03
N TYR A 242 5.94 4.37 5.69
CA TYR A 242 4.71 4.98 5.16
C TYR A 242 4.25 6.15 6.04
N ALA A 243 3.80 7.19 5.38
CA ALA A 243 3.00 8.27 5.95
C ALA A 243 1.93 8.70 4.94
N GLY A 244 0.95 9.48 5.37
CA GLY A 244 -0.08 9.99 4.49
C GLY A 244 -1.25 10.66 5.19
N HIS A 245 -2.09 11.22 4.34
CA HIS A 245 -3.21 12.07 4.71
C HIS A 245 -4.39 11.79 3.79
N LEU A 246 -5.58 11.81 4.35
CA LEU A 246 -6.82 11.58 3.64
C LEU A 246 -7.88 12.55 4.15
N LYS A 247 -8.64 13.13 3.23
CA LYS A 247 -9.83 13.92 3.53
C LYS A 247 -10.98 13.50 2.65
N TRP A 248 -12.12 13.29 3.29
CA TRP A 248 -13.40 13.00 2.66
C TRP A 248 -14.44 14.02 3.10
N ASP A 249 -15.28 14.47 2.16
CA ASP A 249 -16.41 15.35 2.38
C ASP A 249 -17.68 14.74 1.77
N VAL A 250 -18.81 14.81 2.47
CA VAL A 250 -20.08 14.17 2.04
C VAL A 250 -20.56 14.60 0.65
N LEU A 251 -20.30 15.86 0.27
CA LEU A 251 -20.72 16.42 -1.03
C LEU A 251 -19.68 16.25 -2.14
N LYS A 252 -18.39 16.10 -1.79
CA LYS A 252 -17.29 16.13 -2.76
C LYS A 252 -16.60 14.77 -2.91
N GLY A 253 -16.89 13.82 -2.04
CA GLY A 253 -16.14 12.57 -1.93
C GLY A 253 -14.75 12.84 -1.35
N VAL A 254 -13.75 12.11 -1.83
CA VAL A 254 -12.36 12.28 -1.41
C VAL A 254 -11.79 13.57 -2.02
N THR A 255 -11.34 14.49 -1.17
CA THR A 255 -10.84 15.82 -1.59
C THR A 255 -9.33 15.96 -1.46
N ASP A 256 -8.72 15.25 -0.51
CA ASP A 256 -7.27 15.13 -0.37
C ASP A 256 -6.94 13.65 -0.12
N PHE A 257 -5.94 13.11 -0.82
CA PHE A 257 -5.42 11.78 -0.54
C PHE A 257 -3.96 11.69 -0.98
N THR A 258 -3.06 11.64 0.00
CA THR A 258 -1.62 11.59 -0.21
C THR A 258 -0.98 10.43 0.54
N ILE A 259 0.03 9.83 -0.08
CA ILE A 259 0.86 8.78 0.53
C ILE A 259 2.32 9.10 0.26
N ASP A 260 3.11 9.10 1.33
CA ASP A 260 4.55 9.23 1.29
C ASP A 260 5.19 7.89 1.64
N LEU A 261 6.14 7.47 0.81
CA LEU A 261 6.89 6.22 0.97
C LEU A 261 8.39 6.52 0.96
N ASP A 262 9.09 6.10 2.01
CA ASP A 262 10.55 6.00 2.00
C ASP A 262 10.95 4.53 1.93
N LYS A 263 11.85 4.15 1.02
CA LYS A 263 12.08 2.76 0.63
C LYS A 263 13.55 2.48 0.44
N SER A 264 13.99 1.35 0.99
CA SER A 264 15.31 0.76 0.72
C SER A 264 15.13 -0.63 0.10
N MET A 265 15.99 -0.97 -0.85
CA MET A 265 15.96 -2.26 -1.51
C MET A 265 17.36 -2.83 -1.68
N TYR A 266 17.47 -4.13 -1.46
CA TYR A 266 18.61 -4.94 -1.81
C TYR A 266 18.10 -6.30 -2.29
N HIS A 267 18.51 -6.69 -3.49
CA HIS A 267 18.17 -7.96 -4.11
C HIS A 267 19.45 -8.61 -4.63
N HIS A 268 19.64 -9.88 -4.33
CA HIS A 268 20.62 -10.75 -4.97
C HIS A 268 19.89 -11.99 -5.46
N ALA A 269 20.19 -12.45 -6.68
CA ALA A 269 19.74 -13.76 -7.13
C ALA A 269 20.76 -14.41 -8.05
N ASN A 270 20.87 -15.74 -7.93
CA ASN A 270 21.58 -16.62 -8.83
C ASN A 270 20.58 -17.61 -9.45
N VAL A 271 20.36 -17.50 -10.75
CA VAL A 271 19.36 -18.27 -11.48
C VAL A 271 20.03 -19.05 -12.60
N THR A 272 19.77 -20.35 -12.69
CA THR A 272 20.16 -21.18 -13.84
C THR A 272 18.92 -21.52 -14.66
N ILE A 273 18.97 -21.25 -15.96
CA ILE A 273 17.90 -21.53 -16.92
C ILE A 273 18.47 -22.51 -17.95
N GLU A 274 17.93 -23.71 -18.00
CA GLU A 274 18.22 -24.71 -19.02
C GLU A 274 17.06 -24.76 -20.00
N ILE A 275 17.36 -24.71 -21.30
CA ILE A 275 16.39 -24.63 -22.39
C ILE A 275 16.63 -25.80 -23.34
N ASP A 276 15.58 -26.52 -23.71
CA ASP A 276 15.62 -27.56 -24.75
C ASP A 276 14.98 -27.04 -26.04
N GLY A 277 15.82 -26.57 -26.96
CA GLY A 277 15.41 -26.07 -28.27
C GLY A 277 14.86 -24.63 -28.26
N THR A 278 13.84 -24.37 -29.06
CA THR A 278 13.22 -23.04 -29.17
C THR A 278 12.25 -22.79 -28.01
N TYR A 279 12.35 -21.62 -27.38
CA TYR A 279 11.52 -21.23 -26.25
C TYR A 279 11.17 -19.74 -26.32
N ASP A 280 9.93 -19.37 -26.00
CA ASP A 280 9.46 -17.97 -25.98
C ASP A 280 8.34 -17.84 -24.94
N GLN A 281 8.73 -17.67 -23.67
CA GLN A 281 7.79 -17.54 -22.55
C GLN A 281 8.39 -16.73 -21.42
N SER A 282 7.55 -16.41 -20.44
CA SER A 282 7.94 -15.82 -19.17
C SER A 282 7.74 -16.80 -18.02
N TRP A 283 8.51 -16.60 -16.95
CA TRP A 283 8.33 -17.27 -15.68
C TRP A 283 8.33 -16.23 -14.55
N SER A 284 7.69 -16.59 -13.45
CA SER A 284 7.65 -15.76 -12.24
C SER A 284 7.49 -16.66 -11.03
N TRP A 285 8.13 -16.27 -9.95
CA TRP A 285 8.06 -16.94 -8.67
C TRP A 285 8.18 -15.94 -7.54
N SER A 286 7.43 -16.19 -6.48
CA SER A 286 7.42 -15.32 -5.31
C SER A 286 7.61 -16.19 -4.07
N PRO A 287 8.49 -15.81 -3.14
CA PRO A 287 8.35 -16.27 -1.77
C PRO A 287 6.97 -15.85 -1.22
N VAL A 288 6.57 -16.42 -0.09
CA VAL A 288 5.31 -16.04 0.57
C VAL A 288 5.31 -14.51 0.81
N GLY A 289 4.28 -13.84 0.29
CA GLY A 289 4.10 -12.41 0.51
C GLY A 289 3.84 -12.10 1.98
N LEU A 290 4.26 -10.92 2.43
CA LEU A 290 3.97 -10.46 3.78
C LEU A 290 2.69 -9.62 3.75
N SER A 291 1.66 -10.13 4.42
CA SER A 291 0.50 -9.34 4.81
C SER A 291 0.69 -8.93 6.26
N TYR A 292 0.68 -7.63 6.52
CA TYR A 292 0.89 -7.07 7.85
C TYR A 292 -0.42 -6.70 8.48
N ALA A 293 -0.39 -6.53 9.80
CA ALA A 293 -1.58 -6.25 10.59
C ALA A 293 -2.30 -5.02 10.04
N MET A 294 -3.58 -5.18 9.69
CA MET A 294 -4.41 -4.04 9.35
C MET A 294 -4.55 -3.16 10.60
N ILE A 295 -4.11 -1.91 10.51
CA ILE A 295 -4.53 -0.86 11.42
C ILE A 295 -6.03 -0.67 11.17
N GLN A 296 -6.84 -1.01 12.16
CA GLN A 296 -8.28 -0.92 12.05
C GLN A 296 -8.80 0.11 13.06
N ILE A 297 -9.48 1.12 12.54
CA ILE A 297 -10.42 1.97 13.27
C ILE A 297 -11.82 1.50 12.83
N PRO A 298 -12.51 0.70 13.65
CA PRO A 298 -13.83 0.16 13.28
C PRO A 298 -14.79 1.26 12.82
N GLY A 299 -15.53 1.02 11.73
CA GLY A 299 -16.49 1.98 11.18
C GLY A 299 -15.89 3.17 10.43
N ILE A 300 -14.56 3.35 10.44
CA ILE A 300 -13.91 4.54 9.89
C ILE A 300 -12.85 4.18 8.85
N LEU A 301 -11.85 3.38 9.23
CA LEU A 301 -10.68 3.12 8.40
C LEU A 301 -10.16 1.69 8.63
N ASN A 302 -9.98 0.95 7.55
CA ASN A 302 -9.07 -0.20 7.53
C ASN A 302 -7.86 0.16 6.68
N LEU A 303 -6.69 0.06 7.30
CA LEU A 303 -5.41 0.39 6.68
C LEU A 303 -4.47 -0.79 6.78
N GLY A 304 -4.17 -1.43 5.65
CA GLY A 304 -3.37 -2.65 5.62
C GLY A 304 -2.26 -2.55 4.61
N PRO A 305 -1.00 -2.36 5.02
CA PRO A 305 0.09 -2.53 4.08
C PRO A 305 0.34 -4.01 3.81
N ALA A 306 0.65 -4.32 2.57
CA ALA A 306 1.15 -5.60 2.13
C ALA A 306 2.42 -5.39 1.31
N ALA A 307 3.36 -6.32 1.44
CA ALA A 307 4.59 -6.30 0.68
C ALA A 307 4.79 -7.67 0.03
N SER A 308 5.10 -7.66 -1.27
CA SER A 308 5.38 -8.88 -2.02
C SER A 308 6.60 -8.69 -2.91
N VAL A 309 7.35 -9.76 -3.07
CA VAL A 309 8.51 -9.83 -3.95
C VAL A 309 8.26 -10.91 -4.98
N THR A 310 8.56 -10.63 -6.23
CA THR A 310 8.49 -11.61 -7.32
C THR A 310 9.79 -11.59 -8.10
N LEU A 311 10.45 -12.73 -8.16
CA LEU A 311 11.55 -12.99 -9.09
C LEU A 311 10.94 -13.50 -10.39
N GLY A 312 11.30 -12.89 -11.51
CA GLY A 312 10.77 -13.33 -12.80
C GLY A 312 11.80 -13.23 -13.91
N GLY A 313 11.42 -13.75 -15.06
CA GLY A 313 12.25 -13.69 -16.25
C GLY A 313 11.43 -13.85 -17.52
N GLU A 314 11.77 -13.07 -18.54
CA GLU A 314 11.35 -13.33 -19.92
C GLU A 314 12.48 -14.02 -20.67
N VAL A 315 12.17 -15.11 -21.37
CA VAL A 315 13.16 -15.92 -22.09
C VAL A 315 12.69 -16.14 -23.51
N LYS A 316 13.52 -15.74 -24.46
CA LYS A 316 13.35 -16.06 -25.87
C LYS A 316 14.65 -16.64 -26.43
N ALA A 317 14.63 -17.93 -26.77
CA ALA A 317 15.77 -18.67 -27.28
C ALA A 317 15.40 -19.37 -28.59
N MET A 318 16.34 -19.41 -29.54
CA MET A 318 16.14 -20.13 -30.81
C MET A 318 16.71 -21.54 -30.80
N ALA A 319 17.59 -21.86 -29.85
CA ALA A 319 18.22 -23.16 -29.68
C ALA A 319 18.36 -23.50 -28.20
N GLY A 320 18.61 -24.78 -27.91
CA GLY A 320 18.84 -25.24 -26.54
C GLY A 320 20.13 -24.69 -25.96
N GLY A 321 20.28 -24.81 -24.65
CA GLY A 321 21.46 -24.34 -23.92
C GLY A 321 21.14 -24.04 -22.47
N ALA A 322 22.17 -23.70 -21.71
CA ALA A 322 22.04 -23.26 -20.33
C ALA A 322 22.64 -21.87 -20.15
N VAL A 323 21.98 -21.07 -19.31
CA VAL A 323 22.44 -19.75 -18.89
C VAL A 323 22.32 -19.62 -17.39
N THR A 324 23.42 -19.25 -16.75
CA THR A 324 23.43 -18.87 -15.33
C THR A 324 23.55 -17.35 -15.25
N VAL A 325 22.61 -16.74 -14.55
CA VAL A 325 22.57 -15.31 -14.27
C VAL A 325 22.84 -15.10 -12.79
N ASP A 326 23.81 -14.26 -12.46
CA ASP A 326 24.01 -13.75 -11.11
C ASP A 326 23.81 -12.24 -11.13
N PHE A 327 22.88 -11.70 -10.35
CA PHE A 327 22.63 -10.26 -10.31
C PHE A 327 22.41 -9.73 -8.91
N VAL A 328 22.90 -8.52 -8.68
CA VAL A 328 22.69 -7.71 -7.48
C VAL A 328 22.09 -6.37 -7.89
N SER A 329 21.06 -5.94 -7.17
CA SER A 329 20.43 -4.64 -7.31
C SER A 329 20.20 -4.03 -5.94
N GLN A 330 20.71 -2.83 -5.71
CA GLN A 330 20.55 -2.10 -4.45
C GLN A 330 20.13 -0.66 -4.71
N MET A 331 19.09 -0.21 -3.99
CA MET A 331 18.62 1.16 -3.98
C MET A 331 18.31 1.56 -2.53
N PRO A 332 19.23 2.23 -1.82
CA PRO A 332 19.11 2.39 -0.38
C PRO A 332 18.13 3.51 0.04
N ASN A 333 17.88 4.52 -0.80
CA ASN A 333 17.22 5.77 -0.39
C ASN A 333 16.13 6.26 -1.36
N GLY A 334 15.20 5.40 -1.77
CA GLY A 334 14.08 5.81 -2.60
C GLY A 334 13.02 6.57 -1.79
N THR A 335 12.55 7.71 -2.30
CA THR A 335 11.39 8.43 -1.75
C THR A 335 10.33 8.58 -2.83
N ILE A 336 9.07 8.40 -2.46
CA ILE A 336 7.91 8.48 -3.34
C ILE A 336 6.83 9.28 -2.64
N HIS A 337 6.32 10.30 -3.33
CA HIS A 337 5.12 11.02 -2.94
C HIS A 337 4.03 10.71 -3.95
N LEU A 338 2.88 10.25 -3.48
CA LEU A 338 1.69 10.03 -4.29
C LEU A 338 0.64 11.06 -3.89
N ASP A 339 0.21 11.89 -4.84
CA ASP A 339 -1.03 12.66 -4.73
C ASP A 339 -2.09 11.99 -5.61
N MET A 340 -3.02 11.31 -4.96
CA MET A 340 -4.02 10.46 -5.60
C MET A 340 -5.17 11.28 -6.20
N ILE A 341 -5.27 12.56 -5.84
CA ILE A 341 -6.20 13.52 -6.40
C ILE A 341 -5.55 14.28 -7.56
N ASN A 342 -4.31 14.74 -7.38
CA ASN A 342 -3.52 15.44 -8.38
C ASN A 342 -2.28 14.63 -8.80
N TRP A 343 -2.49 13.53 -9.53
CA TRP A 343 -1.41 12.62 -9.98
C TRP A 343 -0.19 13.28 -10.63
N GLY A 344 -0.36 14.44 -11.28
CA GLY A 344 0.76 15.20 -11.84
C GLY A 344 1.70 15.83 -10.80
N GLN A 345 1.32 15.80 -9.51
CA GLN A 345 2.12 16.22 -8.36
C GLN A 345 2.81 15.03 -7.67
N SER A 346 2.50 13.80 -8.06
CA SER A 346 3.22 12.62 -7.59
C SER A 346 4.67 12.67 -8.05
N THR A 347 5.61 12.35 -7.16
CA THR A 347 7.04 12.39 -7.45
C THR A 347 7.75 11.14 -6.95
N SER A 348 8.90 10.85 -7.54
CA SER A 348 9.78 9.78 -7.10
C SER A 348 11.23 10.17 -7.34
N TYR A 349 12.07 10.04 -6.32
CA TYR A 349 13.49 10.45 -6.36
C TYR A 349 14.34 9.67 -5.35
N GLY A 350 15.66 9.95 -5.32
CA GLY A 350 16.58 9.35 -4.35
C GLY A 350 17.12 7.96 -4.72
N TRP A 351 16.73 7.45 -5.89
CA TRP A 351 17.22 6.19 -6.46
C TRP A 351 18.70 6.28 -6.86
N ALA A 352 19.59 6.09 -5.89
CA ALA A 352 20.99 5.80 -6.13
C ALA A 352 21.15 4.28 -6.27
N GLU A 353 21.56 3.81 -7.45
CA GLU A 353 21.60 2.38 -7.74
C GLU A 353 23.01 1.79 -7.74
N GLU A 354 23.21 0.72 -6.97
CA GLU A 354 24.33 -0.20 -7.13
C GLU A 354 23.81 -1.46 -7.82
N LYS A 355 24.44 -1.80 -8.95
CA LYS A 355 23.95 -2.80 -9.89
C LYS A 355 25.11 -3.61 -10.44
N HIS A 356 24.97 -4.92 -10.37
CA HIS A 356 25.95 -5.86 -10.92
C HIS A 356 25.19 -7.03 -11.53
N VAL A 357 25.63 -7.49 -12.69
CA VAL A 357 25.09 -8.70 -13.31
C VAL A 357 26.18 -9.42 -14.07
N THR A 358 26.12 -10.75 -14.04
CA THR A 358 26.96 -11.63 -14.85
C THR A 358 26.10 -12.68 -15.52
N TYR A 359 26.34 -12.89 -16.82
CA TYR A 359 25.73 -13.93 -17.62
C TYR A 359 26.78 -14.95 -18.02
N ASN A 360 26.54 -16.23 -17.73
CA ASN A 360 27.37 -17.34 -18.17
C ASN A 360 26.53 -18.29 -19.04
N THR A 361 26.81 -18.31 -20.34
CA THR A 361 26.07 -19.13 -21.32
C THR A 361 26.91 -20.31 -21.78
N THR A 362 26.31 -21.49 -21.93
CA THR A 362 27.01 -22.69 -22.43
C THR A 362 27.08 -22.77 -23.95
N GLU A 363 26.19 -22.07 -24.67
CA GLU A 363 26.10 -22.08 -26.14
C GLU A 363 25.93 -20.66 -26.71
N THR A 364 26.59 -20.39 -27.84
CA THR A 364 26.41 -19.16 -28.63
C THR A 364 25.17 -19.27 -29.54
N ALA A 365 23.99 -19.04 -28.96
CA ALA A 365 22.71 -18.94 -29.69
C ALA A 365 22.13 -17.52 -29.60
N GLN A 366 21.15 -17.18 -30.45
CA GLN A 366 20.35 -15.97 -30.25
C GLN A 366 19.42 -16.16 -29.05
N LEU A 367 19.62 -15.32 -28.05
CA LEU A 367 19.02 -15.42 -26.73
C LEU A 367 18.61 -14.02 -26.29
N LYS A 368 17.37 -13.87 -25.83
CA LYS A 368 16.91 -12.70 -25.10
C LYS A 368 16.47 -13.16 -23.73
N LEU A 369 17.08 -12.60 -22.70
CA LEU A 369 16.71 -12.80 -21.30
C LEU A 369 16.37 -11.45 -20.70
N ARG A 370 15.38 -11.43 -19.82
CA ARG A 370 15.12 -10.27 -18.97
C ARG A 370 14.73 -10.77 -17.58
N PRO A 371 15.70 -11.16 -16.75
CA PRO A 371 15.42 -11.38 -15.33
C PRO A 371 15.06 -10.05 -14.66
N PHE A 372 14.14 -10.11 -13.73
CA PHE A 372 13.65 -8.96 -12.97
C PHE A 372 13.27 -9.36 -11.55
N VAL A 373 13.21 -8.35 -10.67
CA VAL A 373 12.65 -8.46 -9.32
C VAL A 373 11.58 -7.41 -9.15
N ASP A 374 10.32 -7.81 -8.99
CA ASP A 374 9.24 -6.90 -8.64
C ASP A 374 9.13 -6.83 -7.12
N PHE A 375 9.45 -5.68 -6.53
CA PHE A 375 9.09 -5.41 -5.15
C PHE A 375 7.86 -4.50 -5.11
N THR A 376 6.71 -5.11 -4.84
CA THR A 376 5.42 -4.44 -4.77
C THR A 376 5.02 -4.20 -3.33
N VAL A 377 4.66 -2.96 -3.08
CA VAL A 377 4.05 -2.49 -1.86
C VAL A 377 2.62 -2.13 -2.17
N GLU A 378 1.68 -2.75 -1.49
CA GLU A 378 0.25 -2.47 -1.60
C GLU A 378 -0.26 -1.89 -0.30
N PHE A 379 -1.27 -1.06 -0.41
CA PHE A 379 -1.89 -0.33 0.67
C PHE A 379 -3.39 -0.49 0.51
N ALA A 380 -3.95 -1.41 1.29
CA ALA A 380 -5.39 -1.50 1.44
C ALA A 380 -5.87 -0.30 2.25
N CYS A 381 -6.77 0.50 1.68
CA CYS A 381 -7.32 1.69 2.32
C CYS A 381 -8.84 1.71 2.13
N ASP A 382 -9.54 1.10 3.07
CA ASP A 382 -11.00 1.06 3.07
C ASP A 382 -11.54 2.10 4.04
N LEU A 383 -12.44 2.95 3.58
CA LEU A 383 -13.19 3.87 4.44
C LEU A 383 -14.59 3.36 4.72
N PHE A 384 -15.05 3.65 5.94
CA PHE A 384 -16.42 3.41 6.38
C PHE A 384 -16.84 1.95 6.14
N ASP A 385 -16.05 1.02 6.67
CA ASP A 385 -16.23 -0.43 6.52
C ASP A 385 -16.30 -0.92 5.06
N GLY A 386 -15.54 -0.27 4.17
CA GLY A 386 -15.40 -0.68 2.76
C GLY A 386 -16.42 -0.06 1.81
N LEU A 387 -17.18 0.94 2.25
CA LEU A 387 -18.02 1.74 1.34
C LEU A 387 -17.17 2.45 0.28
N ILE A 388 -15.94 2.82 0.62
CA ILE A 388 -14.98 3.45 -0.31
C ILE A 388 -13.67 2.68 -0.23
N ASP A 389 -13.29 2.04 -1.34
CA ASP A 389 -11.99 1.39 -1.53
C ASP A 389 -11.04 2.35 -2.26
N LEU A 390 -10.00 2.77 -1.55
CA LEU A 390 -8.94 3.65 -2.03
C LEU A 390 -7.60 2.91 -2.14
N SER A 391 -7.65 1.59 -2.25
CA SER A 391 -6.45 0.76 -2.24
C SER A 391 -5.50 1.12 -3.40
N THR A 392 -4.22 1.17 -3.08
CA THR A 392 -3.18 1.66 -3.98
C THR A 392 -1.88 0.91 -3.73
N GLY A 393 -0.92 1.04 -4.61
CA GLY A 393 0.40 0.49 -4.37
C GLY A 393 1.45 1.04 -5.30
N VAL A 394 2.68 0.64 -5.03
CA VAL A 394 3.84 0.94 -5.84
C VAL A 394 4.65 -0.33 -6.07
N THR A 395 4.96 -0.59 -7.33
CA THR A 395 5.91 -1.61 -7.74
C THR A 395 7.22 -0.95 -8.17
N ALA A 396 8.32 -1.38 -7.57
CA ALA A 396 9.67 -1.07 -8.03
C ALA A 396 10.26 -2.32 -8.68
N GLU A 397 10.71 -2.19 -9.92
CA GLU A 397 11.17 -3.30 -10.77
C GLU A 397 12.55 -2.99 -11.34
N PRO A 398 13.65 -3.47 -10.72
CA PRO A 398 14.92 -3.67 -11.41
C PRO A 398 14.85 -4.87 -12.35
N SER A 399 15.43 -4.71 -13.55
CA SER A 399 15.61 -5.77 -14.52
C SER A 399 16.95 -5.64 -15.25
N PHE A 400 17.46 -6.78 -15.73
CA PHE A 400 18.76 -6.85 -16.39
C PHE A 400 18.63 -7.47 -17.79
N PRO A 401 18.05 -6.79 -18.79
CA PRO A 401 17.93 -7.36 -20.12
C PRO A 401 19.30 -7.80 -20.69
N PHE A 402 19.37 -9.03 -21.19
CA PHE A 402 20.50 -9.57 -21.94
C PHE A 402 20.03 -10.01 -23.32
N VAL A 403 20.68 -9.52 -24.36
CA VAL A 403 20.35 -9.84 -25.74
C VAL A 403 21.60 -10.26 -26.49
N THR A 404 21.54 -11.42 -27.12
CA THR A 404 22.52 -11.84 -28.12
C THR A 404 21.89 -11.78 -29.51
N THR A 405 22.63 -11.21 -30.47
CA THR A 405 22.18 -11.12 -31.87
C THR A 405 23.28 -11.63 -32.77
N THR A 406 22.95 -12.53 -33.71
CA THR A 406 23.88 -12.93 -34.78
C THR A 406 23.60 -12.13 -36.03
N THR A 407 24.65 -11.58 -36.63
CA THR A 407 24.57 -10.82 -37.88
C THR A 407 25.35 -11.55 -38.95
N LEU A 408 24.75 -11.84 -40.11
CA LEU A 408 25.46 -12.37 -41.27
C LEU A 408 25.34 -11.38 -42.43
N THR A 409 26.46 -10.76 -42.78
CA THR A 409 26.53 -9.75 -43.84
C THR A 409 27.40 -10.29 -44.97
N GLN A 410 26.89 -10.31 -46.21
CA GLN A 410 27.63 -10.73 -47.40
C GLN A 410 27.63 -9.62 -48.46
N TYR A 411 28.74 -9.47 -49.18
CA TYR A 411 28.86 -8.56 -50.31
C TYR A 411 29.62 -9.20 -51.48
N HIS A 412 29.44 -8.66 -52.68
CA HIS A 412 30.28 -9.02 -53.82
C HIS A 412 31.56 -8.20 -53.81
N ASN A 413 32.71 -8.87 -53.76
CA ASN A 413 34.00 -8.22 -53.87
C ASN A 413 34.28 -7.75 -55.31
N ALA A 414 35.37 -7.00 -55.50
CA ALA A 414 35.75 -6.44 -56.80
C ALA A 414 36.03 -7.50 -57.90
N THR A 415 36.20 -8.78 -57.53
CA THR A 415 36.38 -9.91 -58.46
C THR A 415 35.08 -10.70 -58.69
N GLY A 416 33.94 -10.23 -58.15
CA GLY A 416 32.62 -10.87 -58.28
C GLY A 416 32.38 -12.04 -57.32
N GLY A 417 33.37 -12.39 -56.48
CA GLY A 417 33.23 -13.40 -55.43
C GLY A 417 32.46 -12.88 -54.22
N ILE A 418 31.85 -13.78 -53.45
CA ILE A 418 31.20 -13.45 -52.18
C ILE A 418 32.29 -13.22 -51.13
N ALA A 419 32.19 -12.12 -50.39
CA ALA A 419 33.04 -11.78 -49.27
C ALA A 419 32.20 -11.41 -48.04
N TYR A 420 32.78 -11.63 -46.87
CA TYR A 420 32.17 -11.41 -45.56
C TYR A 420 32.95 -10.32 -44.83
N PRO A 421 32.35 -9.17 -44.47
CA PRO A 421 33.04 -8.18 -43.65
C PRO A 421 33.25 -8.76 -42.25
N ASN A 422 34.46 -8.63 -41.70
CA ASN A 422 34.78 -9.00 -40.33
C ASN A 422 35.19 -7.74 -39.55
N SER A 423 34.24 -7.13 -38.85
CA SER A 423 34.48 -5.90 -38.11
C SER A 423 33.95 -6.05 -36.69
N THR A 424 34.83 -5.83 -35.71
CA THR A 424 34.46 -5.76 -34.30
C THR A 424 33.66 -4.50 -33.97
N GLU A 425 33.72 -3.44 -34.81
CA GLU A 425 32.99 -2.19 -34.62
C GLU A 425 31.51 -2.28 -35.06
N THR A 426 31.20 -3.09 -36.08
CA THR A 426 29.84 -3.23 -36.64
C THR A 426 29.19 -4.58 -36.35
N CYS A 427 29.93 -5.50 -35.71
CA CYS A 427 29.55 -6.90 -35.50
C CYS A 427 29.06 -7.64 -36.76
N ASP A 428 29.66 -7.29 -37.90
CA ASP A 428 29.42 -8.00 -39.16
C ASP A 428 29.98 -9.43 -39.07
N ASN A 429 29.13 -10.42 -39.33
CA ASN A 429 29.46 -11.86 -39.22
C ASN A 429 29.90 -12.29 -37.81
N GLY A 430 29.41 -11.60 -36.77
CA GLY A 430 29.66 -11.90 -35.36
C GLY A 430 28.40 -12.15 -34.55
N LEU A 431 28.61 -12.45 -33.26
CA LEU A 431 27.60 -12.46 -32.22
C LEU A 431 27.77 -11.19 -31.37
N SER A 432 26.79 -10.30 -31.39
CA SER A 432 26.75 -9.15 -30.49
C SER A 432 26.10 -9.55 -29.17
N GLU A 433 26.64 -9.06 -28.07
CA GLU A 433 26.08 -9.24 -26.73
C GLU A 433 25.81 -7.87 -26.12
N GLU A 434 24.61 -7.66 -25.61
CA GLU A 434 24.19 -6.44 -24.92
C GLU A 434 23.58 -6.81 -23.57
N ILE A 435 24.05 -6.15 -22.51
CA ILE A 435 23.45 -6.21 -21.18
C ILE A 435 23.05 -4.80 -20.78
N ASP A 436 21.78 -4.63 -20.47
CA ASP A 436 21.21 -3.39 -19.94
C ASP A 436 20.83 -3.56 -18.47
N PHE A 437 20.65 -2.44 -17.80
CA PHE A 437 19.89 -2.31 -16.57
C PHE A 437 18.71 -1.37 -16.81
N VAL A 438 17.52 -1.82 -16.43
CA VAL A 438 16.30 -1.01 -16.47
C VAL A 438 15.67 -1.03 -15.10
N PHE A 439 15.37 0.14 -14.56
CA PHE A 439 14.68 0.30 -13.28
C PHE A 439 13.45 1.18 -13.45
N THR A 440 12.31 0.64 -13.05
CA THR A 440 11.01 1.30 -13.19
C THR A 440 10.32 1.36 -11.84
N VAL A 441 9.70 2.50 -11.54
CA VAL A 441 8.80 2.68 -10.39
C VAL A 441 7.42 3.01 -10.93
N THR A 442 6.46 2.15 -10.65
CA THR A 442 5.08 2.27 -11.12
C THR A 442 4.15 2.35 -9.93
N ALA A 443 3.36 3.41 -9.85
CA ALA A 443 2.25 3.50 -8.91
C ALA A 443 0.96 3.03 -9.57
N PHE A 444 0.06 2.48 -8.76
CA PHE A 444 -1.28 2.10 -9.20
C PHE A 444 -2.32 2.45 -8.14
N ALA A 445 -3.55 2.69 -8.58
CA ALA A 445 -4.69 2.87 -7.72
C ALA A 445 -5.79 1.92 -8.20
N THR A 446 -6.15 0.96 -7.35
CA THR A 446 -7.05 -0.15 -7.69
C THR A 446 -6.64 -0.83 -9.01
N GLN A 447 -7.60 -1.30 -9.80
CA GLN A 447 -7.39 -1.81 -11.15
C GLN A 447 -7.47 -0.74 -12.25
N PHE A 448 -7.85 0.50 -11.90
CA PHE A 448 -8.27 1.49 -12.90
C PHE A 448 -7.16 2.45 -13.33
N LEU A 449 -6.07 2.55 -12.57
CA LEU A 449 -5.01 3.51 -12.85
C LEU A 449 -3.63 2.92 -12.58
N THR A 450 -2.73 3.13 -13.52
CA THR A 450 -1.31 2.77 -13.42
C THR A 450 -0.49 3.89 -14.05
N VAL A 451 0.53 4.37 -13.32
CA VAL A 451 1.38 5.49 -13.74
C VAL A 451 2.83 5.17 -13.43
N THR A 452 3.71 5.32 -14.43
CA THR A 452 5.16 5.24 -14.23
C THR A 452 5.65 6.56 -13.64
N LEU A 453 6.20 6.51 -12.44
CA LEU A 453 6.73 7.66 -11.71
C LEU A 453 8.22 7.90 -11.99
N TYR A 454 8.95 6.81 -12.25
CA TYR A 454 10.38 6.86 -12.52
C TYR A 454 10.75 5.75 -13.50
N GLU A 455 11.62 6.08 -14.44
CA GLU A 455 12.22 5.12 -15.35
C GLU A 455 13.69 5.51 -15.54
N TYR A 456 14.57 4.52 -15.42
CA TYR A 456 15.99 4.67 -15.64
C TYR A 456 16.52 3.50 -16.45
N LYS A 457 17.39 3.81 -17.41
CA LYS A 457 18.06 2.83 -18.25
C LYS A 457 19.56 3.13 -18.32
N ALA A 458 20.38 2.10 -18.15
CA ALA A 458 21.82 2.16 -18.32
C ALA A 458 22.32 0.95 -19.12
N GLU A 459 23.22 1.18 -20.07
CA GLU A 459 23.98 0.10 -20.73
C GLU A 459 25.08 -0.36 -19.76
N LEU A 460 25.12 -1.65 -19.45
CA LEU A 460 26.13 -2.24 -18.56
C LEU A 460 27.28 -2.87 -19.35
N TYR A 461 26.96 -3.48 -20.48
CA TYR A 461 27.94 -4.13 -21.33
C TYR A 461 27.46 -4.21 -22.76
N LYS A 462 28.39 -4.02 -23.68
CA LYS A 462 28.19 -4.22 -25.10
C LYS A 462 29.47 -4.74 -25.72
N SER A 463 29.39 -5.88 -26.41
CA SER A 463 30.55 -6.43 -27.12
C SER A 463 30.15 -7.14 -28.40
N CYS A 464 31.17 -7.46 -29.20
CA CYS A 464 31.03 -8.30 -30.37
C CYS A 464 32.07 -9.42 -30.32
N LEU A 465 31.59 -10.66 -30.43
CA LEU A 465 32.40 -11.85 -30.62
C LEU A 465 32.42 -12.18 -32.12
N LEU A 466 33.61 -12.11 -32.73
CA LEU A 466 33.78 -12.53 -34.13
C LEU A 466 33.59 -14.04 -34.23
N SER A 467 32.73 -14.49 -35.15
CA SER A 467 32.68 -15.90 -35.49
C SER A 467 33.92 -16.25 -36.33
N TRP A 468 34.78 -17.12 -35.81
CA TRP A 468 35.70 -17.87 -36.66
C TRP A 468 34.91 -19.04 -37.23
N LEU A 469 34.05 -18.76 -38.20
CA LEU A 469 33.47 -19.82 -39.03
C LEU A 469 34.58 -20.38 -39.91
N ASP A 470 35.37 -21.30 -39.35
CA ASP A 470 36.12 -22.29 -40.13
C ASP A 470 35.09 -23.21 -40.80
N PHE A 471 34.67 -22.86 -42.03
CA PHE A 471 33.96 -23.76 -42.94
C PHE A 471 34.87 -24.19 -44.10
#